data_AF-A0AAV5MWA6-F1
#
_entry.id   AF-A0AAV5MWA6-F1
#
_cell.length_a   1.000
_cell.length_b   1.000
_cell.length_c   1.000
_cell.angle_alpha   90.00
_cell.angle_beta   90.00
_cell.angle_gamma   90.00
#
_symmetry.space_group_name_H-M   'P 1'
#
loop_
_entity.id
_entity.type
_entity.pdbx_description
1 polymer ?
#
loop_
_entity_poly.entity_id
_entity_poly.type
_entity_poly.pdbx_seq_one_letter_code
_entity_poly.pdbx_strand_id
1 'polypeptide(L)'
;DGTILTCAHVVADFQGMRPSSKAKVGVTLQDGRTFEGTVVSADLHSDIAIVKIKSKTPLPAAKLGSSSKLRPGDWVPCLGCPLSLQNTVTAGIVSDLGLGGMHREYLQTDCAINP
;
A
#
# COMPACT_ATOMS: atom_id res chain seq x y z
N ASP A 1 -10.28 -4.68 -11.32
CA ASP A 1 -11.40 -3.71 -11.31
C ASP A 1 -10.96 -2.27 -11.03
N GLY A 2 -9.66 -1.97 -10.97
CA GLY A 2 -9.15 -0.63 -10.69
C GLY A 2 -9.15 -0.22 -9.21
N THR A 3 -9.31 -1.18 -8.29
CA THR A 3 -9.15 -0.95 -6.85
C THR A 3 -7.66 -1.00 -6.48
N ILE A 4 -7.21 0.00 -5.74
CA ILE A 4 -5.83 0.13 -5.25
C ILE A 4 -5.90 0.29 -3.73
N LEU A 5 -5.12 -0.52 -3.02
CA LEU A 5 -4.91 -0.41 -1.59
C LEU A 5 -3.63 0.41 -1.35
N THR A 6 -3.66 1.34 -0.41
CA THR A 6 -2.51 2.17 -0.02
C THR A 6 -2.62 2.58 1.44
N CYS A 7 -1.60 3.25 1.97
CA CYS A 7 -1.64 3.80 3.33
C CYS A 7 -2.55 5.03 3.39
N ALA A 8 -3.32 5.16 4.47
CA ALA A 8 -4.23 6.29 4.64
C ALA A 8 -3.48 7.61 4.77
N HIS A 9 -2.34 7.64 5.47
CA HIS A 9 -1.54 8.86 5.62
C HIS A 9 -1.04 9.40 4.27
N VAL A 10 -0.73 8.53 3.29
CA VAL A 10 -0.27 8.93 1.95
C VAL A 10 -1.33 9.74 1.19
N VAL A 11 -2.61 9.44 1.43
CA VAL A 11 -3.73 10.13 0.74
C VAL A 11 -4.40 11.20 1.60
N ALA A 12 -4.21 11.16 2.92
CA ALA A 12 -4.80 12.11 3.86
C ALA A 12 -4.00 13.42 3.95
N ASP A 13 -2.67 13.38 3.79
CA ASP A 13 -1.82 14.56 3.95
C ASP A 13 -1.85 15.53 2.75
N PHE A 14 -2.52 15.16 1.65
CA PHE A 14 -2.49 15.98 0.45
C PHE A 14 -3.08 17.39 0.62
N GLN A 15 -3.88 17.68 1.66
CA GLN A 15 -4.49 19.02 1.82
C GLN A 15 -4.79 19.50 3.26
N GLY A 16 -4.33 18.87 4.35
CA GLY A 16 -4.76 19.25 5.71
C GLY A 16 -6.29 19.21 5.94
N MET A 17 -7.01 18.67 4.95
CA MET A 17 -8.44 18.47 4.94
C MET A 17 -8.66 17.06 5.48
N ARG A 18 -9.54 16.93 6.48
CA ARG A 18 -10.12 15.63 6.85
C ARG A 18 -10.46 14.90 5.55
N PRO A 19 -10.07 13.64 5.36
CA PRO A 19 -10.23 12.95 4.08
C PRO A 19 -11.71 13.00 3.69
N SER A 20 -12.05 13.91 2.79
CA SER A 20 -13.36 13.91 2.18
C SER A 20 -13.36 12.70 1.25
N SER A 21 -14.30 11.79 1.47
CA SER A 21 -14.59 10.73 0.50
C SER A 21 -14.84 11.43 -0.85
N LYS A 22 -13.90 11.30 -1.80
CA LYS A 22 -13.80 11.93 -3.15
C LYS A 22 -12.52 12.73 -3.44
N ALA A 23 -11.53 12.81 -2.53
CA ALA A 23 -10.23 13.39 -2.87
C ALA A 23 -9.64 12.75 -4.15
N LYS A 24 -9.02 13.58 -5.00
CA LYS A 24 -8.41 13.15 -6.27
C LYS A 24 -6.91 12.98 -6.10
N VAL A 25 -6.38 11.89 -6.65
CA VAL A 25 -4.94 11.57 -6.60
C VAL A 25 -4.45 11.14 -7.98
N GLY A 26 -3.20 11.47 -8.31
CA GLY A 26 -2.55 10.93 -9.50
C GLY A 26 -2.06 9.51 -9.24
N VAL A 27 -2.32 8.59 -10.17
CA VAL A 27 -1.82 7.21 -10.12
C VAL A 27 -1.01 6.94 -11.38
N THR A 28 0.26 6.57 -11.21
CA THR A 28 1.13 6.14 -12.31
C THR A 28 1.41 4.65 -12.13
N LEU A 29 1.13 3.86 -13.16
CA LEU A 29 1.42 2.43 -13.18
C LEU A 29 2.87 2.16 -13.58
N GLN A 30 3.36 0.96 -13.27
CA GLN A 30 4.71 0.50 -13.63
C GLN A 30 5.01 0.52 -15.15
N ASP A 31 3.97 0.49 -15.99
CA ASP A 31 4.09 0.58 -17.46
C ASP A 31 4.06 2.04 -17.98
N GLY A 32 4.06 3.03 -17.07
CA GLY A 32 4.06 4.45 -17.39
C GLY A 32 2.68 5.07 -17.61
N ARG A 33 1.59 4.29 -17.66
CA ARG A 33 0.24 4.85 -17.80
C ARG A 33 -0.17 5.63 -16.57
N THR A 34 -0.80 6.78 -16.77
CA THR A 34 -1.31 7.65 -15.70
C THR A 34 -2.84 7.67 -15.66
N PHE A 35 -3.38 7.78 -14.45
CA PHE A 35 -4.82 7.79 -14.18
C PHE A 35 -5.15 8.81 -13.10
N GLU A 36 -6.34 9.41 -13.18
CA GLU A 36 -6.94 10.09 -12.05
C GLU A 36 -7.62 9.06 -11.14
N GLY A 37 -7.11 8.93 -9.92
CA GLY A 37 -7.67 8.13 -8.84
C GLY A 37 -8.63 8.94 -7.97
N THR A 38 -9.64 8.27 -7.43
CA THR A 38 -10.55 8.83 -6.42
C THR A 38 -10.41 8.03 -5.12
N VAL A 39 -10.17 8.72 -4.01
CA VAL A 39 -10.16 8.11 -2.68
C VAL A 39 -11.60 7.75 -2.30
N VAL A 40 -11.86 6.44 -2.17
CA VAL A 40 -13.18 5.89 -1.83
C VAL A 40 -13.39 5.90 -0.33
N SER A 41 -12.37 5.46 0.41
CA SER A 41 -12.36 5.39 1.87
C SER A 41 -10.92 5.48 2.37
N ALA A 42 -10.75 6.05 3.56
CA ALA A 42 -9.49 6.08 4.29
C ALA A 42 -9.80 5.89 5.77
N ASP A 43 -9.22 4.85 6.37
CA ASP A 43 -9.24 4.61 7.81
C ASP A 43 -7.88 4.98 8.40
N LEU A 44 -7.82 6.12 9.07
CA LEU A 44 -6.62 6.61 9.76
C LEU A 44 -6.25 5.75 10.97
N HIS A 45 -7.21 5.00 11.54
CA HIS A 45 -6.93 4.16 12.70
C HIS A 45 -6.13 2.91 12.32
N SER A 46 -6.43 2.25 11.19
CA SER A 46 -5.64 1.14 10.65
C SER A 46 -4.55 1.57 9.67
N ASP A 47 -4.55 2.84 9.25
CA ASP A 47 -3.69 3.42 8.22
C ASP A 47 -3.89 2.78 6.83
N ILE A 48 -5.14 2.46 6.48
CA ILE A 48 -5.51 1.82 5.21
C ILE A 48 -6.44 2.73 4.41
N ALA A 49 -6.19 2.88 3.12
CA ALA A 49 -7.05 3.57 2.18
C ALA A 49 -7.28 2.80 0.89
N ILE A 50 -8.45 3.04 0.29
CA ILE A 50 -8.87 2.49 -0.99
C ILE A 50 -8.98 3.63 -2.00
N VAL A 51 -8.24 3.49 -3.11
CA VAL A 51 -8.31 4.38 -4.27
C VAL A 51 -8.91 3.62 -5.45
N LYS A 52 -9.78 4.28 -6.21
CA LYS A 52 -10.37 3.72 -7.43
C LYS A 52 -9.91 4.48 -8.67
N ILE A 53 -9.44 3.75 -9.67
CA ILE A 53 -9.16 4.25 -11.01
C ILE A 53 -10.10 3.61 -12.03
N LYS A 54 -10.35 4.32 -13.14
CA LYS A 54 -11.12 3.80 -14.27
C LYS A 54 -10.16 3.42 -15.40
N SER A 55 -10.04 2.12 -15.67
CA SER A 55 -9.28 1.60 -16.81
C SER A 55 -10.22 0.99 -17.84
N LYS A 56 -9.94 1.24 -19.12
CA LYS A 56 -10.67 0.62 -20.24
C LYS A 56 -10.24 -0.83 -20.47
N THR A 57 -9.03 -1.19 -20.03
CA THR A 57 -8.48 -2.53 -20.16
C THR A 57 -8.31 -3.19 -18.79
N PRO A 58 -8.33 -4.53 -18.71
CA PRO A 58 -8.00 -5.24 -17.48
C PRO A 58 -6.65 -4.81 -16.93
N LEU A 59 -6.58 -4.62 -15.62
CA LEU A 59 -5.36 -4.32 -14.89
C LEU A 59 -4.87 -5.58 -14.18
N PRO A 60 -3.54 -5.82 -14.12
CA PRO A 60 -3.01 -6.88 -13.28
C PRO A 60 -3.34 -6.59 -11.82
N ALA A 61 -3.68 -7.64 -11.08
CA ALA A 61 -3.99 -7.56 -9.66
C ALA A 61 -3.11 -8.56 -8.89
N ALA A 62 -2.54 -8.10 -7.78
CA ALA A 62 -1.83 -8.98 -6.86
C ALA A 62 -2.82 -9.95 -6.20
N LYS A 63 -2.44 -11.23 -6.11
CA LYS A 63 -3.22 -12.22 -5.36
C LYS A 63 -2.90 -12.07 -3.88
N LEU A 64 -3.93 -11.94 -3.04
CA LEU A 64 -3.75 -11.89 -1.60
C LEU A 64 -3.39 -13.28 -1.06
N GLY A 65 -2.33 -13.31 -0.25
CA GLY A 65 -1.94 -14.48 0.54
C GLY A 65 -2.66 -14.51 1.90
N SER A 66 -2.25 -15.46 2.74
CA SER A 66 -2.75 -15.61 4.11
C SER A 66 -1.61 -15.35 5.08
N SER A 67 -1.71 -14.26 5.85
CA SER A 67 -0.70 -13.86 6.83
C SER A 67 -0.58 -14.83 8.00
N SER A 68 -1.65 -15.55 8.35
CA SER A 68 -1.67 -16.54 9.44
C SER A 68 -0.77 -17.77 9.19
N LYS A 69 -0.25 -17.93 7.97
CA LYS A 69 0.69 -19.00 7.61
C LYS A 69 2.15 -18.55 7.62
N LEU A 70 2.42 -17.26 7.80
CA LEU A 70 3.77 -16.71 7.83
C LEU A 70 4.48 -17.11 9.11
N ARG A 71 5.80 -17.25 9.02
CA ARG A 71 6.68 -17.49 10.16
C ARG A 71 7.91 -16.59 10.06
N PRO A 72 8.51 -16.20 11.20
CA PRO A 72 9.81 -15.57 11.19
C PRO A 72 10.83 -16.41 10.41
N GLY A 73 11.61 -15.77 9.55
CA GLY A 73 12.57 -16.40 8.63
C GLY A 73 12.02 -16.70 7.23
N ASP A 74 10.71 -16.61 6.99
CA ASP A 74 10.17 -16.74 5.63
C ASP A 74 10.67 -15.57 4.77
N TRP A 75 11.14 -15.85 3.55
CA TRP A 75 11.60 -14.84 2.60
C TRP A 75 10.44 -13.95 2.12
N VAL A 76 10.69 -12.64 2.06
CA VAL A 76 9.71 -11.66 1.59
C VAL A 76 10.37 -10.63 0.66
N PRO A 77 9.81 -10.39 -0.54
CA PRO A 77 10.14 -9.23 -1.34
C PRO A 77 9.28 -8.03 -0.93
N CYS A 78 9.88 -6.85 -0.88
CA CYS A 78 9.21 -5.59 -0.61
C CYS A 78 9.30 -4.68 -1.84
N LEU A 79 8.16 -4.13 -2.26
CA LEU A 79 8.04 -3.31 -3.46
C LEU A 79 7.51 -1.92 -3.09
N GLY A 80 8.08 -0.87 -3.68
CA GLY A 80 7.68 0.50 -3.37
C GLY A 80 8.31 1.56 -4.27
N CYS A 81 8.17 2.82 -3.85
CA CYS A 81 8.69 3.99 -4.54
C CYS A 81 9.48 4.90 -3.58
N PRO A 82 10.60 4.41 -3.01
CA PRO A 82 11.39 5.17 -2.02
C PRO A 82 11.98 6.43 -2.67
N LEU A 83 11.89 7.59 -2.01
CA LEU A 83 12.42 8.88 -2.52
C LEU A 83 11.93 9.24 -3.94
N SER A 84 10.73 8.80 -4.33
CA SER A 84 10.21 8.92 -5.71
C SER A 84 11.04 8.21 -6.80
N LEU A 85 11.98 7.32 -6.41
CA LEU A 85 12.61 6.37 -7.33
C LEU A 85 11.58 5.30 -7.68
N GLN A 86 11.13 5.32 -8.93
CA GLN A 86 10.04 4.46 -9.38
C GLN A 86 10.42 2.97 -9.30
N ASN A 87 9.49 2.17 -8.77
CA ASN A 87 9.51 0.70 -8.85
C ASN A 87 10.75 0.02 -8.23
N THR A 88 11.08 0.40 -6.99
CA THR A 88 12.16 -0.27 -6.25
C THR A 88 11.68 -1.59 -5.66
N VAL A 89 12.55 -2.61 -5.73
CA VAL A 89 12.35 -3.91 -5.09
C VAL A 89 13.51 -4.17 -4.14
N THR A 90 13.21 -4.55 -2.91
CA THR A 90 14.16 -5.01 -1.90
C THR A 90 13.74 -6.40 -1.42
N ALA A 91 14.66 -7.18 -0.87
CA ALA A 91 14.39 -8.51 -0.35
C ALA A 91 14.88 -8.62 1.09
N GLY A 92 14.13 -9.37 1.88
CA GLY A 92 14.44 -9.65 3.28
C GLY A 92 13.71 -10.90 3.75
N ILE A 93 13.57 -11.00 5.06
CA ILE A 93 12.80 -12.03 5.75
C ILE A 93 11.73 -11.40 6.62
N VAL A 94 10.72 -12.19 6.98
CA VAL A 94 9.83 -11.87 8.10
C VAL A 94 10.66 -11.97 9.39
N SER A 95 10.77 -10.87 10.13
CA SER A 95 11.53 -10.82 11.38
C SER A 95 10.64 -11.13 12.59
N ASP A 96 9.40 -10.67 12.58
CA ASP A 96 8.40 -10.87 13.65
C ASP A 96 6.99 -10.79 13.05
N LEU A 97 6.02 -11.46 13.68
CA LEU A 97 4.61 -11.41 13.31
C LEU A 97 3.82 -10.37 14.10
N GLY A 98 4.44 -9.74 15.12
CA GLY A 98 3.84 -8.62 15.87
C GLY A 98 2.51 -8.98 16.55
N LEU A 99 2.32 -10.26 16.87
CA LEU A 99 1.10 -10.77 17.48
C LEU A 99 1.00 -10.28 18.93
N GLY A 100 -0.09 -9.59 19.26
CA GLY A 100 -0.35 -9.09 20.63
C GLY A 100 0.02 -7.62 20.89
N GLY A 101 0.29 -6.82 19.85
CA GLY A 101 0.45 -5.37 20.00
C GLY A 101 -0.83 -4.70 20.53
N MET A 102 -0.69 -3.84 21.54
CA MET A 102 -1.83 -3.19 22.25
C MET A 102 -2.72 -2.29 21.36
N HIS A 103 -2.33 -2.00 20.12
CA HIS A 103 -3.08 -1.12 19.22
C HIS A 103 -3.13 -1.59 17.76
N ARG A 104 -2.10 -2.25 17.23
CA ARG A 104 -2.08 -2.79 15.86
C ARG A 104 -1.19 -4.02 15.77
N GLU A 105 -1.59 -4.95 14.91
CA GLU A 105 -0.78 -6.09 14.49
C GLU A 105 0.02 -5.69 13.25
N TYR A 106 1.34 -5.90 13.28
CA TYR A 106 2.22 -5.60 12.16
C TYR A 106 3.10 -6.81 11.85
N LEU A 107 3.38 -7.03 10.58
CA LEU A 107 4.48 -7.90 10.16
C LEU A 107 5.76 -7.07 10.13
N GLN A 108 6.79 -7.55 10.81
CA GLN A 108 8.11 -6.93 10.78
C GLN A 108 8.97 -7.62 9.73
N THR A 109 9.79 -6.84 9.02
CA THR A 109 10.76 -7.33 8.05
C THR A 109 12.02 -6.48 8.08
N ASP A 110 13.14 -7.06 7.64
CA ASP A 110 14.42 -6.39 7.41
C ASP A 110 14.62 -5.91 5.96
N CYS A 111 13.59 -6.02 5.11
CA CYS A 111 13.58 -5.31 3.83
C CYS A 111 13.95 -3.83 4.01
N ALA A 112 14.83 -3.32 3.16
CA ALA A 112 15.06 -1.88 3.09
C ALA A 112 13.80 -1.18 2.55
N ILE A 113 13.17 -0.34 3.38
CA ILE A 113 11.97 0.45 3.08
C ILE A 113 12.27 1.91 3.46
N ASN A 114 11.90 2.86 2.59
CA ASN A 114 12.11 4.28 2.84
C ASN A 114 10.88 5.11 2.42
N PRO A 115 10.59 6.22 3.12
CA PRO A 115 9.59 7.20 2.67
C PRO A 115 9.91 7.83 1.30
#